data_AF-A0A2Z6RB78-F1
#
_entry.id   AF-A0A2Z6RB78-F1
#
_cell.length_a   1.000
_cell.length_b   1.000
_cell.length_c   1.000
_cell.angle_alpha   90.00
_cell.angle_beta   90.00
_cell.angle_gamma   90.00
#
_symmetry.space_group_name_H-M   'P 1'
#
loop_
_entity.id
_entity.type
_entity.pdbx_description
1 polymer ?
#
loop_
_entity_poly.entity_id
_entity_poly.type
_entity_poly.pdbx_seq_one_letter_code
_entity_poly.pdbx_strand_id
1 'polypeptide(L)'
;MPKEFSVDLRWRVVYLYYDDLSTVDIANTLHMSKSIVNKIIKRYNRWACVENPFKGIPGRRKQFSNEDLEILRNLITEKVDWYLDELVYEMECITGKRVSVAALWRSLQYLGITRKKLHKAALERNEIIRAHYLATIGEHYTQNQLIFLDESAKDERKGFVAVDIFEGSCDRKKFVDFVLDQVVPIMNPYPGDNSVIVMDNAKIHHDNELVVLLEELGCRVVFLPLTPPL
;
A
#
# COMPACT_ATOMS: atom_id res chain seq x y z
N MET A 1 -14.06 25.95 22.32
CA MET A 1 -12.84 26.03 23.16
C MET A 1 -12.42 27.49 23.24
N PRO A 2 -11.96 28.01 24.40
CA PRO A 2 -11.43 29.37 24.45
C PRO A 2 -10.21 29.48 23.52
N LYS A 3 -10.11 30.57 22.76
CA LYS A 3 -8.99 30.84 21.84
C LYS A 3 -7.69 30.90 22.65
N GLU A 4 -6.76 30.00 22.34
CA GLU A 4 -5.43 30.00 22.95
C GLU A 4 -4.62 31.14 22.29
N PHE A 5 -4.11 32.08 23.10
CA PHE A 5 -3.30 33.19 22.57
C PHE A 5 -1.99 32.68 21.98
N SER A 6 -1.58 33.28 20.85
CA SER A 6 -0.33 32.96 20.17
C SER A 6 0.88 33.16 21.08
N VAL A 7 1.95 32.40 20.82
CA VAL A 7 3.21 32.47 21.57
C VAL A 7 3.81 33.88 21.51
N ASP A 8 3.77 34.50 20.32
CA ASP A 8 4.23 35.87 20.08
C ASP A 8 3.50 36.90 20.97
N LEU A 9 2.17 36.80 21.08
CA LEU A 9 1.40 37.71 21.93
C LEU A 9 1.75 37.55 23.41
N ARG A 10 2.10 36.34 23.85
CA ARG A 10 2.57 36.11 25.23
C ARG A 10 3.96 36.68 25.46
N TRP A 11 4.85 36.64 24.47
CA TRP A 11 6.16 37.29 24.56
C TRP A 11 6.05 38.82 24.61
N ARG A 12 5.12 39.42 23.85
CA ARG A 12 4.83 40.86 23.94
C ARG A 12 4.43 41.30 25.35
N VAL A 13 3.68 40.47 26.09
CA VAL A 13 3.39 40.73 27.51
C VAL A 13 4.67 40.80 28.34
N VAL A 14 5.61 39.88 28.10
CA VAL A 14 6.88 39.82 28.84
C VAL A 14 7.74 41.03 28.51
N TYR A 15 7.85 41.41 27.23
CA TYR A 15 8.63 42.59 26.82
C TYR A 15 8.07 43.88 27.44
N LEU A 16 6.76 44.12 27.33
CA LEU A 16 6.14 45.31 27.93
C LEU A 16 6.26 45.32 29.46
N TYR A 17 6.28 44.15 30.11
CA TYR A 17 6.52 44.06 31.54
C TYR A 17 7.96 44.41 31.93
N TYR A 18 8.96 44.11 31.08
CA TYR A 18 10.35 44.55 31.27
C TYR A 18 10.57 46.02 30.95
N ASP A 19 9.73 46.62 30.10
CA ASP A 19 9.71 48.07 29.84
C ASP A 19 9.00 48.86 30.96
N ASP A 20 8.80 48.25 32.13
CA ASP A 20 8.16 48.82 33.33
C ASP A 20 6.69 49.27 33.17
N LEU A 21 5.96 48.76 32.16
CA LEU A 21 4.52 49.02 32.06
C LEU A 21 3.73 48.27 33.14
N SER A 22 2.69 48.92 33.67
CA SER A 22 1.81 48.27 34.64
C SER A 22 1.01 47.14 34.00
N THR A 23 0.66 46.12 34.79
CA THR A 23 -0.20 45.02 34.33
C THR A 23 -1.57 45.46 33.81
N VAL A 24 -2.03 46.65 34.21
CA VAL A 24 -3.28 47.26 33.72
C VAL A 24 -3.07 47.85 32.34
N ASP A 25 -1.97 48.58 32.14
CA ASP A 25 -1.63 49.20 30.85
C ASP A 25 -1.34 48.13 29.80
N ILE A 26 -0.60 47.08 30.15
CA ILE A 26 -0.35 45.93 29.27
C ILE A 26 -1.66 45.25 28.85
N ALA A 27 -2.60 45.08 29.80
CA ALA A 27 -3.90 44.48 29.53
C ALA A 27 -4.73 45.33 28.55
N ASN A 28 -4.73 46.65 28.75
CA ASN A 28 -5.43 47.59 27.87
C ASN A 28 -4.80 47.64 26.47
N THR A 29 -3.46 47.73 26.39
CA THR A 29 -2.69 47.83 25.14
C THR A 29 -2.83 46.58 24.26
N LEU A 30 -2.83 45.39 24.87
CA LEU A 30 -2.93 44.12 24.13
C LEU A 30 -4.38 43.60 24.04
N HIS A 31 -5.37 44.37 24.51
CA HIS A 31 -6.78 43.97 24.58
C HIS A 31 -6.99 42.60 25.24
N MET A 32 -6.30 42.36 26.36
CA MET A 32 -6.37 41.11 27.12
C MET A 32 -6.90 41.36 28.53
N SER A 33 -7.46 40.32 29.17
CA SER A 33 -7.80 40.44 30.59
C SER A 33 -6.54 40.54 31.46
N LYS A 34 -6.60 41.37 32.51
CA LYS A 34 -5.55 41.47 33.54
C LYS A 34 -5.16 40.11 34.15
N SER A 35 -6.12 39.18 34.26
CA SER A 35 -5.89 37.80 34.72
C SER A 35 -4.94 37.03 33.81
N ILE A 36 -5.07 37.19 32.49
CA ILE A 36 -4.20 36.53 31.50
C ILE A 36 -2.78 37.11 31.57
N VAL A 37 -2.65 38.44 31.60
CA VAL A 37 -1.36 39.14 31.75
C VAL A 37 -0.63 38.64 33.00
N ASN A 38 -1.30 38.62 34.15
CA ASN A 38 -0.74 38.11 35.40
C ASN A 38 -0.34 36.63 35.32
N LYS A 39 -1.14 35.78 34.65
CA LYS A 39 -0.79 34.35 34.46
C LYS A 39 0.47 34.18 33.62
N ILE A 40 0.65 34.99 32.57
CA ILE A 40 1.82 34.95 31.69
C ILE A 40 3.07 35.41 32.44
N ILE A 41 3.00 36.56 33.14
CA ILE A 41 4.11 37.09 33.93
C ILE A 41 4.51 36.09 35.03
N LYS A 42 3.55 35.54 35.78
CA LYS A 42 3.84 34.51 36.80
C LYS A 42 4.51 33.27 36.22
N ARG A 43 4.11 32.84 35.02
CA ARG A 43 4.72 31.70 34.34
C ARG A 43 6.16 32.00 33.96
N TYR A 44 6.38 33.16 33.33
CA TYR A 44 7.70 33.60 32.91
C TYR A 44 8.64 33.75 34.10
N ASN A 45 8.22 34.41 35.17
CA ASN A 45 9.03 34.58 36.38
C ASN A 45 9.40 33.24 37.05
N ARG A 46 8.61 32.18 36.83
CA ARG A 46 8.85 30.86 37.42
C ARG A 46 9.76 29.97 36.58
N TRP A 47 9.63 30.03 35.25
CA TRP A 47 10.23 29.06 34.33
C TRP A 47 11.01 29.69 33.17
N ALA A 48 11.15 31.02 33.15
CA ALA A 48 11.74 31.81 32.06
C ALA A 48 11.15 31.52 30.66
N CYS A 49 9.88 31.08 30.61
CA CYS A 49 9.19 30.76 29.36
C CYS A 49 7.69 31.10 29.43
N VAL A 50 7.11 31.39 28.28
CA VAL A 50 5.69 31.77 28.14
C VAL A 50 4.76 30.59 27.86
N GLU A 51 5.35 29.45 27.47
CA GLU A 51 4.69 28.16 27.32
C GLU A 51 5.03 27.25 28.50
N ASN A 52 4.20 26.24 28.74
CA ASN A 52 4.50 25.27 29.80
C ASN A 52 5.44 24.19 29.21
N PRO A 53 6.71 24.10 29.64
CA PRO A 53 7.66 23.13 29.09
C PRO A 53 7.30 21.69 29.47
N PHE A 54 6.48 21.51 30.51
CA PHE A 54 5.95 20.22 30.97
C PHE A 54 4.54 19.95 30.46
N LYS A 55 4.04 20.73 29.48
CA LYS A 55 2.76 20.45 28.81
C LYS A 55 2.94 19.18 27.99
N GLY A 56 2.67 18.03 28.60
CA GLY A 56 2.60 16.77 27.89
C GLY A 56 1.55 16.83 26.77
N ILE A 57 1.69 15.94 25.78
CA ILE A 57 0.69 15.83 24.71
C ILE A 57 -0.64 15.40 25.36
N PRO A 58 -1.69 16.22 25.27
CA PRO A 58 -2.99 15.86 25.84
C PRO A 58 -3.52 14.62 25.12
N GLY A 59 -3.82 13.56 25.87
CA GLY A 59 -4.34 12.32 25.31
C GLY A 59 -4.25 11.13 26.26
N ARG A 60 -4.93 10.03 25.88
CA ARG A 60 -4.84 8.74 26.60
C ARG A 60 -3.43 8.18 26.41
N ARG A 61 -2.78 7.78 27.50
CA ARG A 61 -1.48 7.10 27.46
C ARG A 61 -1.60 5.82 26.60
N LYS A 62 -0.55 5.52 25.82
CA LYS A 62 -0.46 4.28 25.04
C LYS A 62 -0.47 3.07 25.98
N GLN A 63 -1.06 1.97 25.53
CA GLN A 63 -1.09 0.73 26.31
C GLN A 63 0.26 0.02 26.29
N PHE A 64 0.97 0.08 25.17
CA PHE A 64 2.35 -0.38 25.06
C PHE A 64 3.34 0.72 25.43
N SER A 65 4.32 0.39 26.27
CA SER A 65 5.49 1.20 26.57
C SER A 65 6.52 1.12 25.43
N ASN A 66 7.60 1.89 25.52
CA ASN A 66 8.65 1.82 24.50
C ASN A 66 9.35 0.45 24.50
N GLU A 67 9.49 -0.20 25.65
CA GLU A 67 10.04 -1.55 25.77
C GLU A 67 9.14 -2.58 25.08
N ASP A 68 7.82 -2.51 25.28
CA ASP A 68 6.87 -3.39 24.58
C ASP A 68 6.93 -3.18 23.06
N LEU A 69 7.12 -1.94 22.61
CA LEU A 69 7.22 -1.63 21.19
C LEU A 69 8.49 -2.21 20.56
N GLU A 70 9.60 -2.31 21.30
CA GLU A 70 10.82 -2.97 20.82
C GLU A 70 10.62 -4.49 20.69
N ILE A 71 9.90 -5.10 21.64
CA ILE A 71 9.51 -6.52 21.57
C ILE A 71 8.65 -6.76 20.32
N LEU A 72 7.64 -5.92 20.10
CA LEU A 72 6.78 -6.00 18.93
C LEU A 72 7.59 -5.89 17.63
N ARG A 73 8.58 -4.99 17.58
CA ARG A 73 9.47 -4.81 16.43
C ARG A 73 10.30 -6.05 16.14
N ASN A 74 10.84 -6.70 17.18
CA ASN A 74 11.63 -7.92 17.03
C ASN A 74 10.76 -9.09 16.54
N LEU A 75 9.57 -9.27 17.11
CA LEU A 75 8.63 -10.32 16.69
C LEU A 75 8.28 -10.25 15.20
N ILE A 76 8.03 -9.05 14.69
CA ILE A 76 7.69 -8.84 13.27
C ILE A 76 8.88 -9.10 12.36
N THR A 77 10.10 -8.81 12.84
CA THR A 77 11.32 -9.04 12.06
C THR A 77 11.63 -10.53 11.93
N GLU A 78 11.37 -11.30 13.00
CA GLU A 78 11.56 -12.75 12.99
C GLU A 78 10.43 -13.51 12.26
N LYS A 79 9.19 -13.01 12.35
CA LYS A 79 7.99 -13.72 11.88
C LYS A 79 7.07 -12.79 11.10
N VAL A 80 7.40 -12.59 9.82
CA VAL A 80 6.70 -11.65 8.92
C VAL A 80 5.27 -12.10 8.57
N ASP A 81 4.98 -13.40 8.66
CA ASP A 81 3.72 -14.00 8.17
C ASP A 81 2.63 -14.15 9.23
N TRP A 82 2.85 -13.64 10.43
CA TRP A 82 1.89 -13.80 11.53
C TRP A 82 0.64 -12.95 11.36
N TYR A 83 -0.51 -13.54 11.69
CA TYR A 83 -1.77 -12.83 11.75
C TYR A 83 -1.80 -11.87 12.94
N LEU A 84 -2.63 -10.82 12.85
CA LEU A 84 -2.66 -9.78 13.88
C LEU A 84 -3.14 -10.30 15.24
N ASP A 85 -4.02 -11.30 15.26
CA ASP A 85 -4.50 -11.97 16.47
C ASP A 85 -3.43 -12.86 17.09
N GLU A 86 -2.62 -13.56 16.29
CA GLU A 86 -1.44 -14.31 16.76
C GLU A 86 -0.41 -13.36 17.41
N LEU A 87 -0.15 -12.22 16.77
CA LEU A 87 0.71 -11.19 17.36
C LEU A 87 0.14 -10.61 18.66
N VAL A 88 -1.20 -10.44 18.76
CA VAL A 88 -1.84 -10.02 20.02
C VAL A 88 -1.61 -11.06 21.12
N TYR A 89 -1.80 -12.34 20.80
CA TYR A 89 -1.61 -13.43 21.73
C TYR A 89 -0.17 -13.49 22.25
N GLU A 90 0.81 -13.44 21.35
CA GLU A 90 2.22 -13.50 21.74
C GLU A 90 2.67 -12.26 22.53
N MET A 91 2.20 -11.08 22.13
CA MET A 91 2.43 -9.85 22.89
C MET A 91 1.84 -9.95 24.29
N GLU A 92 0.66 -10.56 24.45
CA GLU A 92 0.06 -10.82 25.76
C GLU A 92 0.92 -11.81 26.57
N CYS A 93 1.42 -12.89 25.97
CA CYS A 93 2.30 -13.84 26.63
C CYS A 93 3.62 -13.20 27.13
N ILE A 94 4.22 -12.32 26.34
CA ILE A 94 5.53 -11.71 26.68
C ILE A 94 5.37 -10.52 27.62
N THR A 95 4.42 -9.63 27.35
CA THR A 95 4.27 -8.35 28.09
C THR A 95 3.25 -8.42 29.22
N GLY A 96 2.40 -9.45 29.26
CA GLY A 96 1.24 -9.56 30.15
C GLY A 96 0.11 -8.58 29.82
N LYS A 97 0.20 -7.84 28.71
CA LYS A 97 -0.75 -6.77 28.37
C LYS A 97 -1.71 -7.24 27.29
N ARG A 98 -2.94 -7.53 27.70
CA ARG A 98 -4.02 -7.84 26.78
C ARG A 98 -4.48 -6.58 26.03
N VAL A 99 -4.33 -6.59 24.71
CA VAL A 99 -4.76 -5.49 23.83
C VAL A 99 -5.72 -6.00 22.77
N SER A 100 -6.52 -5.11 22.17
CA SER A 100 -7.31 -5.48 20.99
C SER A 100 -6.44 -5.48 19.74
N VAL A 101 -6.86 -6.23 18.71
CA VAL A 101 -6.23 -6.20 17.37
C VAL A 101 -6.09 -4.78 16.83
N ALA A 102 -7.10 -3.93 17.03
CA ALA A 102 -7.06 -2.52 16.64
C ALA A 102 -6.03 -1.68 17.44
N ALA A 103 -5.75 -2.04 18.69
CA ALA A 103 -4.72 -1.38 19.49
C ALA A 103 -3.31 -1.83 19.08
N LEU A 104 -3.13 -3.12 18.77
CA LEU A 104 -1.90 -3.61 18.16
C LEU A 104 -1.65 -2.92 16.81
N TRP A 105 -2.67 -2.86 15.94
CA TRP A 105 -2.58 -2.19 14.65
C TRP A 105 -2.13 -0.72 14.75
N ARG A 106 -2.70 0.05 15.68
CA ARG A 106 -2.27 1.44 15.92
C ARG A 106 -0.82 1.53 16.38
N SER A 107 -0.34 0.54 17.12
CA SER A 107 1.06 0.45 17.57
C SER A 107 2.00 0.14 16.40
N LEU A 108 1.60 -0.75 15.49
CA LEU A 108 2.33 -1.03 14.25
C LEU A 108 2.44 0.22 13.37
N GLN A 109 1.33 0.95 13.20
CA GLN A 109 1.32 2.22 12.47
C GLN A 109 2.23 3.27 13.11
N TYR A 110 2.27 3.33 14.45
CA TYR A 110 3.19 4.22 15.16
C TYR A 110 4.67 3.86 14.92
N LEU A 111 4.99 2.57 14.76
CA LEU A 111 6.32 2.09 14.40
C LEU A 111 6.66 2.28 12.91
N GLY A 112 5.76 2.86 12.11
CA GLY A 112 5.95 3.02 10.66
C GLY A 112 5.78 1.72 9.86
N ILE A 113 5.22 0.67 10.48
CA ILE A 113 5.04 -0.63 9.84
C ILE A 113 3.74 -0.59 9.03
N THR A 114 3.88 -0.59 7.70
CA THR A 114 2.76 -0.66 6.77
C THR A 114 2.49 -2.10 6.38
N ARG A 115 1.22 -2.55 6.43
CA ARG A 115 0.84 -3.84 5.86
C ARG A 115 0.84 -3.76 4.35
N LYS A 116 1.81 -4.39 3.70
CA LYS A 116 1.67 -4.72 2.28
C LYS A 116 0.62 -5.82 2.20
N LYS A 117 -0.53 -5.56 1.57
CA LYS A 117 -1.49 -6.62 1.29
C LYS A 117 -0.81 -7.60 0.36
N LEU A 118 -0.56 -8.82 0.84
CA LEU A 118 -0.22 -9.92 -0.04
C LEU A 118 -1.42 -10.10 -0.97
N HIS A 119 -1.22 -9.93 -2.28
CA HIS A 119 -2.30 -10.17 -3.24
C HIS A 119 -2.75 -11.63 -3.08
N LYS A 120 -4.06 -11.88 -3.05
CA LYS A 120 -4.63 -13.25 -2.98
C LYS A 120 -3.97 -14.22 -3.97
N ALA A 121 -3.61 -13.68 -5.14
CA ALA A 121 -2.78 -14.30 -6.17
C ALA A 121 -1.49 -14.96 -5.64
N ALA A 122 -0.76 -14.35 -4.71
CA ALA A 122 0.47 -14.89 -4.16
C ALA A 122 0.24 -16.00 -3.11
N LEU A 123 -0.94 -16.05 -2.49
CA LEU A 123 -1.32 -17.11 -1.54
C LEU A 123 -1.71 -18.42 -2.24
N GLU A 124 -2.25 -18.33 -3.47
CA GLU A 124 -2.64 -19.47 -4.32
C GLU A 124 -1.48 -19.95 -5.23
N ARG A 125 -0.28 -19.36 -5.12
CA ARG A 125 0.90 -19.76 -5.92
C ARG A 125 1.40 -21.12 -5.46
N ASN A 126 1.04 -22.15 -6.21
CA ASN A 126 1.69 -23.45 -6.10
C ASN A 126 2.99 -23.44 -6.92
N GLU A 127 4.12 -23.30 -6.24
CA GLU A 127 5.45 -23.25 -6.87
C GLU A 127 5.78 -24.52 -7.66
N ILE A 128 5.27 -25.68 -7.23
CA ILE A 128 5.47 -26.96 -7.91
C ILE A 128 4.76 -26.95 -9.27
N ILE A 129 3.49 -26.51 -9.31
CA ILE A 129 2.73 -26.40 -10.56
C ILE A 129 3.40 -25.42 -11.51
N ARG A 130 3.90 -24.29 -11.00
CA ARG A 130 4.63 -23.31 -11.80
C ARG A 130 5.95 -23.85 -12.35
N ALA A 131 6.74 -24.53 -11.52
CA ALA A 131 8.00 -25.13 -11.93
C ALA A 131 7.78 -26.22 -13.00
N HIS A 132 6.76 -27.05 -12.82
CA HIS A 132 6.36 -28.05 -13.80
C HIS A 132 5.96 -27.39 -15.13
N TYR A 133 5.11 -26.37 -15.10
CA TYR A 133 4.69 -25.64 -16.30
C TYR A 133 5.88 -25.02 -17.05
N LEU A 134 6.80 -24.37 -16.34
CA LEU A 134 7.99 -23.78 -16.94
C LEU A 134 8.89 -24.85 -17.60
N ALA A 135 9.04 -26.02 -16.96
CA ALA A 135 9.78 -27.13 -17.54
C ALA A 135 9.10 -27.64 -18.83
N THR A 136 7.78 -27.86 -18.80
CA THR A 136 7.00 -28.31 -19.96
C THR A 136 7.08 -27.33 -21.14
N ILE A 137 6.95 -26.02 -20.89
CA ILE A 137 7.07 -25.00 -21.94
C ILE A 137 8.50 -24.96 -22.50
N GLY A 138 9.51 -24.98 -21.62
CA GLY A 138 10.91 -24.95 -22.03
C GLY A 138 11.38 -26.20 -22.78
N GLU A 139 10.71 -27.35 -22.57
CA GLU A 139 10.98 -28.59 -23.29
C GLU A 139 10.31 -28.64 -24.67
N HIS A 140 9.07 -28.13 -24.80
CA HIS A 140 8.27 -28.31 -26.00
C HIS A 140 8.30 -27.14 -27.00
N TYR A 141 8.68 -25.94 -26.55
CA TYR A 141 8.57 -24.72 -27.34
C TYR A 141 9.84 -23.87 -27.31
N THR A 142 10.15 -23.24 -28.43
CA THR A 142 11.21 -22.24 -28.51
C THR A 142 10.63 -20.83 -28.42
N GLN A 143 11.45 -19.85 -28.03
CA GLN A 143 11.01 -18.48 -27.82
C GLN A 143 10.31 -17.87 -29.05
N ASN A 144 10.78 -18.17 -30.26
CA ASN A 144 10.23 -17.60 -31.49
C ASN A 144 8.86 -18.20 -31.88
N GLN A 145 8.46 -19.33 -31.27
CA GLN A 145 7.17 -19.96 -31.52
C GLN A 145 6.05 -19.33 -30.68
N LEU A 146 6.37 -18.65 -29.58
CA LEU A 146 5.42 -18.24 -28.55
C LEU A 146 4.91 -16.81 -28.77
N ILE A 147 3.59 -16.64 -28.87
CA ILE A 147 2.88 -15.36 -28.76
C ILE A 147 2.10 -15.37 -27.44
N PHE A 148 2.34 -14.37 -26.59
CA PHE A 148 1.59 -14.18 -25.35
C PHE A 148 0.49 -13.14 -25.57
N LEU A 149 -0.74 -13.50 -25.24
CA LEU A 149 -1.89 -12.60 -25.25
C LEU A 149 -2.24 -12.24 -23.80
N ASP A 150 -2.34 -10.94 -23.52
CA ASP A 150 -2.66 -10.41 -22.20
C ASP A 150 -3.49 -9.13 -22.32
N GLU A 151 -4.38 -8.91 -21.35
CA GLU A 151 -5.12 -7.66 -21.19
C GLU A 151 -4.28 -6.66 -20.37
N SER A 152 -3.23 -6.14 -20.98
CA SER A 152 -2.40 -5.14 -20.33
C SER A 152 -2.99 -3.73 -20.50
N ALA A 153 -3.19 -3.02 -19.38
CA ALA A 153 -3.33 -1.56 -19.41
C ALA A 153 -2.01 -0.96 -19.95
N LYS A 154 -2.09 -0.07 -20.94
CA LYS A 154 -0.92 0.45 -21.68
C LYS A 154 0.21 0.91 -20.74
N ASP A 155 1.35 0.23 -20.86
CA ASP A 155 2.66 0.64 -20.34
C ASP A 155 3.64 0.71 -21.52
N GLU A 156 4.62 1.61 -21.49
CA GLU A 156 5.51 1.97 -22.62
C GLU A 156 6.59 0.91 -22.94
N ARG A 157 6.30 -0.37 -22.71
CA ARG A 157 7.27 -1.46 -22.91
C ARG A 157 7.51 -1.72 -24.40
N LYS A 158 8.74 -2.07 -24.76
CA LYS A 158 9.11 -2.56 -26.09
C LYS A 158 8.96 -4.09 -26.13
N GLY A 159 8.41 -4.64 -27.21
CA GLY A 159 8.26 -6.09 -27.40
C GLY A 159 6.86 -6.58 -27.83
N PHE A 160 5.91 -5.69 -28.07
CA PHE A 160 4.57 -6.07 -28.54
C PHE A 160 4.56 -6.37 -30.04
N VAL A 161 3.89 -7.47 -30.43
CA VAL A 161 3.73 -7.85 -31.84
C VAL A 161 2.40 -7.34 -32.40
N ALA A 162 1.37 -7.20 -31.55
CA ALA A 162 0.09 -6.58 -31.88
C ALA A 162 -0.45 -5.83 -30.65
N VAL A 163 -1.12 -4.68 -30.85
CA VAL A 163 -1.75 -3.87 -29.79
C VAL A 163 -3.03 -3.27 -30.34
N ASP A 164 -4.13 -3.40 -29.59
CA ASP A 164 -5.38 -2.68 -29.84
C ASP A 164 -5.75 -1.82 -28.63
N ILE A 165 -6.20 -0.58 -28.88
CA ILE A 165 -6.47 0.43 -27.85
C ILE A 165 -7.91 0.91 -28.03
N PHE A 166 -8.75 0.62 -27.04
CA PHE A 166 -10.15 1.06 -27.02
C PHE A 166 -10.53 1.58 -25.63
N GLU A 167 -11.55 2.45 -25.59
CA GLU A 167 -12.12 2.94 -24.33
C GLU A 167 -13.12 1.93 -23.75
N GLY A 168 -13.06 1.71 -22.43
CA GLY A 168 -13.95 0.80 -21.70
C GLY A 168 -13.38 -0.60 -21.48
N SER A 169 -14.22 -1.53 -21.03
CA SER A 169 -13.81 -2.93 -20.82
C SER A 169 -13.73 -3.71 -22.14
N CYS A 170 -12.79 -4.65 -22.19
CA CYS A 170 -12.74 -5.65 -23.25
C CYS A 170 -13.90 -6.64 -23.05
N ASP A 171 -14.64 -6.92 -24.10
CA ASP A 171 -15.64 -7.98 -24.13
C ASP A 171 -15.17 -9.10 -25.05
N ARG A 172 -15.83 -10.25 -24.97
CA ARG A 172 -15.49 -11.44 -25.77
C ARG A 172 -15.44 -11.13 -27.27
N LYS A 173 -16.38 -10.33 -27.77
CA LYS A 173 -16.46 -10.03 -29.21
C LYS A 173 -15.23 -9.22 -29.65
N LYS A 174 -14.90 -8.16 -28.91
CA LYS A 174 -13.69 -7.36 -29.17
C LYS A 174 -12.42 -8.20 -29.11
N PHE A 175 -12.33 -9.12 -28.14
CA PHE A 175 -11.20 -10.03 -28.03
C PHE A 175 -11.07 -10.94 -29.26
N VAL A 176 -12.16 -11.56 -29.70
CA VAL A 176 -12.18 -12.41 -30.90
C VAL A 176 -11.81 -11.60 -32.15
N ASP A 177 -12.44 -10.43 -32.34
CA ASP A 177 -12.16 -9.54 -33.47
C ASP A 177 -10.66 -9.16 -33.50
N PHE A 178 -10.08 -8.81 -32.34
CA PHE A 178 -8.64 -8.53 -32.22
C PHE A 178 -7.76 -9.73 -32.61
N VAL A 179 -8.06 -10.94 -32.12
CA VAL A 179 -7.26 -12.13 -32.44
C VAL A 179 -7.33 -12.41 -33.93
N LEU A 180 -8.50 -12.35 -34.56
CA LEU A 180 -8.68 -12.62 -35.98
C LEU A 180 -8.00 -11.55 -36.86
N ASP A 181 -8.12 -10.28 -36.50
CA ASP A 181 -7.66 -9.18 -37.34
C ASP A 181 -6.18 -8.87 -37.16
N GLN A 182 -5.61 -9.10 -35.97
CA GLN A 182 -4.25 -8.66 -35.64
C GLN A 182 -3.30 -9.83 -35.32
N VAL A 183 -3.79 -10.92 -34.74
CA VAL A 183 -2.93 -12.03 -34.29
C VAL A 183 -2.85 -13.12 -35.36
N VAL A 184 -3.97 -13.59 -35.88
CA VAL A 184 -3.99 -14.65 -36.93
C VAL A 184 -3.10 -14.31 -38.14
N PRO A 185 -3.05 -13.07 -38.66
CA PRO A 185 -2.23 -12.74 -39.84
C PRO A 185 -0.72 -12.89 -39.63
N ILE A 186 -0.24 -12.88 -38.38
CA ILE A 186 1.18 -13.02 -38.03
C ILE A 186 1.55 -14.43 -37.55
N MET A 187 0.56 -15.32 -37.45
CA MET A 187 0.76 -16.70 -37.02
C MET A 187 1.16 -17.61 -38.16
N ASN A 188 1.90 -18.67 -37.82
CA ASN A 188 2.21 -19.75 -38.74
C ASN A 188 1.78 -21.11 -38.15
N PRO A 189 1.58 -22.14 -38.98
CA PRO A 189 1.35 -23.49 -38.49
C PRO A 189 2.52 -24.00 -37.64
N TYR A 190 2.22 -24.72 -36.56
CA TYR A 190 3.24 -25.35 -35.71
C TYR A 190 4.04 -26.40 -36.51
N PRO A 191 5.39 -26.45 -36.40
CA PRO A 191 6.25 -25.80 -35.40
C PRO A 191 6.96 -24.50 -35.87
N GLY A 192 6.38 -23.74 -36.81
CA GLY A 192 6.97 -22.48 -37.29
C GLY A 192 7.02 -21.38 -36.23
N ASP A 193 7.67 -20.25 -36.55
CA ASP A 193 7.65 -19.07 -35.69
C ASP A 193 6.19 -18.58 -35.47
N ASN A 194 5.89 -17.97 -34.34
CA ASN A 194 4.55 -17.46 -34.00
C ASN A 194 3.42 -18.51 -34.11
N SER A 195 3.70 -19.78 -33.81
CA SER A 195 2.74 -20.89 -34.00
C SER A 195 1.99 -21.32 -32.75
N VAL A 196 2.34 -20.75 -31.58
CA VAL A 196 1.77 -21.12 -30.28
C VAL A 196 1.25 -19.87 -29.59
N ILE A 197 -0.06 -19.81 -29.38
CA ILE A 197 -0.69 -18.77 -28.54
C ILE A 197 -0.71 -19.23 -27.09
N VAL A 198 -0.23 -18.37 -26.20
CA VAL A 198 -0.32 -18.53 -24.75
C VAL A 198 -1.28 -17.48 -24.19
N MET A 199 -2.33 -17.91 -23.51
CA MET A 199 -3.35 -17.06 -22.89
C MET A 199 -3.47 -17.34 -21.39
N ASP A 200 -3.91 -16.35 -20.61
CA ASP A 200 -4.33 -16.60 -19.23
C ASP A 200 -5.73 -17.25 -19.17
N ASN A 201 -6.22 -17.57 -17.98
CA ASN A 201 -7.53 -18.22 -17.80
C ASN A 201 -8.70 -17.23 -17.68
N ALA A 202 -8.57 -15.99 -18.15
CA ALA A 202 -9.67 -15.03 -18.11
C ALA A 202 -10.88 -15.54 -18.89
N LYS A 203 -12.09 -15.26 -18.38
CA LYS A 203 -13.36 -15.77 -18.93
C LYS A 203 -13.59 -15.42 -20.40
N ILE A 204 -13.00 -14.33 -20.86
CA ILE A 204 -13.07 -13.84 -22.24
C ILE A 204 -12.24 -14.69 -23.22
N HIS A 205 -11.21 -15.39 -22.73
CA HIS A 205 -10.36 -16.27 -23.55
C HIS A 205 -10.94 -17.68 -23.72
N HIS A 206 -11.90 -18.05 -22.86
CA HIS A 206 -12.63 -19.31 -22.96
C HIS A 206 -13.69 -19.23 -24.05
N ASP A 207 -13.26 -19.16 -25.31
CA ASP A 207 -14.10 -19.22 -26.51
C ASP A 207 -13.73 -20.46 -27.34
N ASN A 208 -14.57 -21.49 -27.24
CA ASN A 208 -14.31 -22.77 -27.90
C ASN A 208 -14.29 -22.62 -29.43
N GLU A 209 -15.07 -21.71 -30.00
CA GLU A 209 -15.10 -21.51 -31.46
C GLU A 209 -13.77 -20.94 -31.95
N LEU A 210 -13.22 -19.97 -31.21
CA LEU A 210 -11.90 -19.40 -31.50
C LEU A 210 -10.78 -20.43 -31.36
N VAL A 211 -10.81 -21.26 -30.31
CA VAL A 211 -9.80 -22.31 -30.10
C VAL A 211 -9.80 -23.31 -31.25
N VAL A 212 -10.99 -23.80 -31.64
CA VAL A 212 -11.14 -24.75 -32.75
C VAL A 212 -10.61 -24.14 -34.06
N LEU A 213 -10.95 -22.88 -34.34
CA LEU A 213 -10.48 -22.20 -35.53
C LEU A 213 -8.95 -22.08 -35.57
N LEU A 214 -8.32 -21.73 -34.44
CA LEU A 214 -6.86 -21.63 -34.35
C LEU A 214 -6.18 -23.00 -34.55
N GLU A 215 -6.76 -24.07 -34.02
CA GLU A 215 -6.28 -25.43 -34.23
C GLU A 215 -6.45 -25.90 -35.69
N GLU A 216 -7.56 -25.54 -36.35
CA GLU A 216 -7.79 -25.82 -37.78
C GLU A 216 -6.77 -25.10 -38.68
N LEU A 217 -6.28 -23.93 -38.26
CA LEU A 217 -5.18 -23.22 -38.90
C LEU A 217 -3.80 -23.84 -38.62
N GLY A 218 -3.75 -24.93 -37.84
CA GLY A 218 -2.52 -25.65 -37.49
C GLY A 218 -1.71 -24.97 -36.37
N CYS A 219 -2.31 -24.02 -35.65
CA CYS A 219 -1.68 -23.36 -34.50
C CYS A 219 -1.94 -24.16 -33.22
N ARG A 220 -1.16 -23.89 -32.17
CA ARG A 220 -1.41 -24.46 -30.83
C ARG A 220 -1.90 -23.40 -29.87
N VAL A 221 -2.88 -23.75 -29.06
CA VAL A 221 -3.39 -22.91 -27.96
C VAL A 221 -2.98 -23.52 -26.63
N VAL A 222 -2.34 -22.71 -25.77
CA VAL A 222 -1.89 -23.11 -24.44
C VAL A 222 -2.42 -22.12 -23.42
N PHE A 223 -3.04 -22.63 -22.36
CA PHE A 223 -3.48 -21.80 -21.23
C PHE A 223 -2.45 -21.84 -20.10
N LEU A 224 -2.22 -20.68 -19.50
CA LEU A 224 -1.44 -20.57 -18.26
C LEU A 224 -2.13 -21.38 -17.15
N PRO A 225 -1.38 -21.93 -16.19
CA PRO A 225 -1.99 -22.60 -15.05
C PRO A 225 -2.90 -21.63 -14.26
N LEU A 226 -3.89 -22.16 -13.52
CA LEU A 226 -4.77 -21.37 -12.64
C LEU A 226 -4.03 -20.64 -11.49
N THR A 227 -2.71 -20.77 -11.44
CA THR A 227 -1.84 -19.97 -10.58
C THR A 227 -1.42 -18.70 -11.34
N PRO A 228 -1.61 -17.51 -10.77
CA PRO A 228 -1.43 -16.26 -11.50
C PRO A 228 0.00 -16.12 -12.02
N PRO A 229 0.19 -15.83 -13.33
CA PRO A 229 1.48 -15.42 -13.85
C PRO A 229 1.78 -14.00 -13.38
N LEU A 230 3.01 -13.83 -12.86
CA LEU A 230 3.71 -12.58 -12.54
C LEU A 230 2.95 -11.56 -11.69
#